data_AF-A0A366WVE9-F1
#
_entry.id   AF-A0A366WVE9-F1
#
_cell.length_a   1.000
_cell.length_b   1.000
_cell.length_c   1.000
_cell.angle_alpha   90.00
_cell.angle_beta   90.00
_cell.angle_gamma   90.00
#
_symmetry.space_group_name_H-M   'P 1'
#
loop_
_entity.id
_entity.type
_entity.pdbx_description
1 polymer ?
#
loop_
_entity_poly.entity_id
_entity_poly.type
_entity_poly.pdbx_seq_one_letter_code
_entity_poly.pdbx_strand_id
1 'polypeptide(L)'
;MRSSKSRSRSKNNRSRPSGGNVVNRVFDSSGPEGKVRGTPQQIIDKYNQLGRDAQLANDRVAAENFQQHAEHYMRMLSEAQREQDARREEQERQNRERQAERDRERAERQDREPAPQQQGQQQP
;
A
#
# COMPACT_ATOMS: atom_id res chain seq x y z
N MET A 1 42.12 -7.83 -32.68
CA MET A 1 41.70 -6.81 -31.70
C MET A 1 40.20 -6.88 -31.50
N ARG A 2 39.71 -7.34 -30.34
CA ARG A 2 38.27 -7.46 -30.05
C ARG A 2 37.90 -6.44 -28.97
N SER A 3 36.97 -5.55 -29.30
CA SER A 3 36.59 -4.43 -28.44
C SER A 3 35.99 -4.91 -27.12
N SER A 4 36.60 -4.48 -26.02
CA SER A 4 36.03 -4.58 -24.67
C SER A 4 34.82 -3.65 -24.60
N LYS A 5 33.65 -4.17 -25.01
CA LYS A 5 32.36 -3.51 -24.83
C LYS A 5 32.15 -3.31 -23.33
N SER A 6 32.48 -2.10 -22.87
CA SER A 6 32.15 -1.58 -21.55
C SER A 6 30.72 -1.98 -21.23
N ARG A 7 30.56 -2.96 -20.33
CA ARG A 7 29.29 -3.23 -19.67
C ARG A 7 29.02 -2.01 -18.82
N SER A 8 28.34 -1.04 -19.44
CA SER A 8 27.57 -0.01 -18.78
C SER A 8 26.72 -0.72 -17.72
N ARG A 9 27.29 -0.81 -16.51
CA ARG A 9 26.55 -1.13 -15.30
C ARG A 9 25.68 0.07 -15.10
N SER A 10 24.49 -0.02 -15.69
CA SER A 10 23.33 0.83 -15.50
C SER A 10 23.30 1.27 -14.03
N LYS A 11 23.92 2.42 -13.77
CA LYS A 11 23.87 3.15 -12.51
C LYS A 11 22.55 3.90 -12.51
N ASN A 12 21.47 3.17 -12.81
CA ASN A 12 20.13 3.67 -12.65
C ASN A 12 19.83 3.50 -11.18
N ASN A 13 20.23 4.53 -10.44
CA ASN A 13 19.62 4.96 -9.21
C ASN A 13 18.13 5.24 -9.51
N ARG A 14 17.40 4.17 -9.83
CA ARG A 14 15.94 4.16 -9.87
C ARG A 14 15.55 4.28 -8.41
N SER A 15 15.51 5.53 -7.95
CA SER A 15 14.43 6.04 -7.12
C SER A 15 13.13 5.49 -7.70
N ARG A 16 12.81 4.24 -7.34
CA ARG A 16 11.57 3.61 -7.71
C ARG A 16 10.49 4.43 -7.03
N PRO A 17 9.44 4.81 -7.76
CA PRO A 17 8.43 5.74 -7.28
C PRO A 17 7.94 5.29 -5.91
N SER A 18 7.87 6.25 -5.00
CA SER A 18 7.42 6.12 -3.63
C SER A 18 5.91 5.82 -3.54
N GLY A 19 5.43 4.79 -4.24
CA GLY A 19 4.00 4.51 -4.39
C GLY A 19 3.66 3.03 -4.60
N GLY A 20 4.42 2.12 -4.01
CA GLY A 20 4.13 0.69 -4.05
C GLY A 20 4.24 0.08 -2.66
N ASN A 21 3.25 -0.76 -2.29
CA ASN A 21 3.08 -1.45 -1.01
C ASN A 21 4.30 -1.40 -0.07
N VAL A 22 4.40 -0.32 0.70
CA VAL A 22 5.53 -0.05 1.58
C VAL A 22 5.60 -1.09 2.71
N VAL A 23 4.43 -1.59 3.15
CA VAL A 23 4.27 -2.67 4.15
C VAL A 23 5.14 -3.90 3.85
N ASN A 24 5.20 -4.33 2.58
CA ASN A 24 5.91 -5.55 2.17
C ASN A 24 7.24 -5.26 1.47
N ARG A 25 7.67 -4.00 1.41
CA ARG A 25 8.89 -3.61 0.72
C ARG A 25 10.10 -3.89 1.60
N VAL A 26 11.14 -4.49 1.04
CA VAL A 26 12.43 -4.65 1.74
C VAL A 26 13.22 -3.36 1.63
N PHE A 27 13.60 -2.80 2.77
CA PHE A 27 14.47 -1.64 2.89
C PHE A 27 15.86 -2.05 3.36
N ASP A 28 16.85 -1.22 3.04
CA ASP A 28 18.22 -1.30 3.56
C ASP A 28 18.43 -0.08 4.46
N SER A 29 18.22 -0.26 5.77
CA SER A 29 18.44 0.80 6.76
C SER A 29 19.91 0.84 7.13
N SER A 30 20.53 2.01 7.06
CA SER A 30 21.93 2.20 7.48
C SER A 30 21.95 2.86 8.85
N GLY A 31 22.02 2.06 9.91
CA GLY A 31 22.16 2.53 11.29
C GLY A 31 23.61 2.51 11.77
N PRO A 32 23.90 3.04 12.97
CA PRO A 32 25.26 3.17 13.49
C PRO A 32 25.96 1.82 13.74
N GLU A 33 25.21 0.75 14.05
CA GLU A 33 25.71 -0.63 14.21
C GLU A 33 25.75 -1.42 12.88
N GLY A 34 25.44 -0.78 11.74
CA GLY A 34 25.49 -1.40 10.41
C GLY A 34 24.14 -1.48 9.70
N LYS A 35 24.13 -2.23 8.59
CA LYS A 35 22.96 -2.30 7.70
C LYS A 35 21.90 -3.25 8.24
N VAL A 36 20.72 -2.72 8.57
CA VAL A 36 19.52 -3.50 8.88
C VAL A 36 18.68 -3.63 7.62
N ARG A 37 18.62 -4.85 7.08
CA ARG A 37 17.81 -5.15 5.90
C ARG A 37 16.58 -5.96 6.30
N GLY A 38 15.40 -5.52 5.86
CA GLY A 38 14.14 -6.20 6.17
C GLY A 38 12.91 -5.42 5.69
N THR A 39 11.73 -5.95 5.97
CA THR A 39 10.48 -5.17 5.88
C THR A 39 10.47 -4.07 6.95
N PRO A 40 9.64 -3.01 6.83
CA PRO A 40 9.59 -1.95 7.83
C PRO A 40 9.35 -2.51 9.24
N GLN A 41 8.46 -3.49 9.38
CA GLN A 41 8.19 -4.16 10.65
C GLN A 41 9.45 -4.80 11.25
N GLN A 42 10.17 -5.59 10.45
CA GLN A 42 11.41 -6.25 10.90
C GLN A 42 12.48 -5.24 11.30
N ILE A 43 12.56 -4.11 10.58
CA ILE A 43 13.53 -3.05 10.88
C ILE A 43 13.17 -2.34 12.19
N ILE A 44 11.88 -2.06 12.43
CA ILE A 44 11.37 -1.49 13.69
C ILE A 44 11.74 -2.40 14.86
N ASP A 45 11.44 -3.70 14.76
CA ASP A 45 11.69 -4.67 15.83
C ASP A 45 13.19 -4.72 16.17
N LYS A 46 14.06 -4.72 15.15
CA LYS A 46 15.51 -4.73 15.35
C LYS A 46 16.02 -3.45 16.01
N TYR A 47 15.57 -2.28 15.57
CA TYR A 47 16.00 -1.02 16.18
C TYR A 47 15.48 -0.83 17.61
N ASN A 48 14.27 -1.33 17.91
CA ASN A 48 13.76 -1.36 19.27
C ASN A 48 14.63 -2.24 20.18
N GLN A 49 15.10 -3.39 19.68
CA GLN A 49 16.01 -4.25 20.41
C GLN A 49 17.36 -3.55 20.65
N LEU A 50 17.99 -3.03 19.59
CA LEU A 50 19.27 -2.30 19.69
C LEU A 50 19.16 -1.08 20.62
N GLY A 51 18.02 -0.37 20.59
CA GLY A 51 17.74 0.74 21.49
C GLY A 51 17.70 0.33 22.96
N ARG A 52 17.09 -0.81 23.29
CA ARG A 52 17.09 -1.34 24.66
C ARG A 52 18.48 -1.78 25.10
N ASP A 53 19.22 -2.45 24.22
CA ASP A 53 20.58 -2.90 24.50
C ASP A 53 21.51 -1.70 24.76
N ALA A 54 21.41 -0.64 23.96
CA ALA A 54 22.15 0.61 24.16
C ALA A 54 21.78 1.31 25.48
N GLN A 55 20.50 1.30 25.87
CA GLN A 55 20.07 1.82 27.16
C GLN A 55 20.70 1.05 28.34
N LEU A 56 20.74 -0.28 28.26
CA LEU A 56 21.38 -1.12 29.28
C LEU A 56 22.90 -0.91 29.33
N ALA A 57 23.53 -0.63 28.19
CA ALA A 57 24.95 -0.26 28.10
C ALA A 57 25.25 1.18 28.54
N ASN A 58 24.24 1.97 28.94
CA ASN A 58 24.33 3.41 29.21
C ASN A 58 24.84 4.26 28.03
N ASP A 59 24.73 3.77 26.79
CA ASP A 59 25.03 4.55 25.59
C ASP A 59 23.77 5.31 25.13
N ARG A 60 23.60 6.51 25.69
CA ARG A 60 22.43 7.37 25.42
C ARG A 60 22.37 7.85 23.98
N VAL A 61 23.53 8.13 23.36
CA VAL A 61 23.59 8.64 21.99
C VAL A 61 23.14 7.56 21.02
N ALA A 62 23.64 6.33 21.19
CA ALA A 62 23.21 5.20 20.38
C ALA A 62 21.72 4.88 20.59
N ALA A 63 21.24 4.91 21.84
CA ALA A 63 19.84 4.67 22.16
C ALA A 63 18.90 5.64 21.42
N GLU A 64 19.18 6.94 21.45
CA GLU A 64 18.39 7.94 20.71
C GLU A 64 18.45 7.72 19.20
N ASN A 65 19.62 7.39 18.67
CA ASN A 65 19.80 7.12 17.24
C ASN A 65 18.96 5.92 16.78
N PHE A 66 18.96 4.83 17.54
CA PHE A 66 18.15 3.66 17.25
C PHE A 66 16.64 3.95 17.37
N GLN A 67 16.24 4.73 18.37
CA GLN A 67 14.83 5.12 18.50
C GLN A 67 14.35 5.97 17.34
N GLN A 68 15.14 6.95 16.87
CA GLN A 68 14.81 7.73 15.68
C GLN A 68 14.63 6.83 14.44
N HIS A 69 15.48 5.82 14.28
CA HIS A 69 15.31 4.86 13.20
C HIS A 69 14.03 4.03 13.35
N ALA A 70 13.72 3.50 14.53
CA ALA A 70 12.47 2.78 14.78
C ALA A 70 11.25 3.66 14.47
N GLU A 71 11.24 4.91 14.94
CA GLU A 71 10.17 5.88 14.69
C GLU A 71 9.98 6.18 13.20
N HIS A 72 11.08 6.33 12.45
CA HIS A 72 11.03 6.58 11.01
C HIS A 72 10.28 5.47 10.27
N TYR A 73 10.65 4.20 10.49
CA TYR A 73 9.98 3.08 9.84
C TYR A 73 8.56 2.88 10.37
N MET A 74 8.29 3.20 11.63
CA MET A 74 6.94 3.14 12.20
C MET A 74 6.01 4.16 11.53
N ARG A 75 6.46 5.41 11.35
CA ARG A 75 5.68 6.43 10.65
C ARG A 75 5.40 5.99 9.21
N MET A 76 6.43 5.54 8.51
CA MET A 76 6.33 5.09 7.12
C MET A 76 5.37 3.89 6.96
N LEU A 77 5.41 2.93 7.89
CA LEU A 77 4.50 1.78 7.91
C LEU A 77 3.07 2.20 8.20
N SER A 78 2.87 3.13 9.14
CA SER A 78 1.55 3.64 9.52
C SER A 78 0.90 4.41 8.35
N GLU A 79 1.67 5.24 7.66
CA GLU A 79 1.21 5.95 6.46
C GLU A 79 0.81 4.95 5.35
N ALA A 80 1.61 3.90 5.16
CA ALA A 80 1.33 2.87 4.18
C ALA A 80 0.05 2.06 4.50
N GLN A 81 -0.17 1.73 5.77
CA GLN A 81 -1.39 1.05 6.22
C GLN A 81 -2.62 1.95 6.01
N ARG A 82 -2.53 3.23 6.36
CA ARG A 82 -3.62 4.20 6.10
C ARG A 82 -3.94 4.33 4.62
N GLU A 83 -2.93 4.41 3.75
CA GLU A 83 -3.15 4.47 2.31
C GLU A 83 -3.79 3.20 1.76
N GLN A 84 -3.37 2.02 2.24
CA GLN A 84 -3.99 0.74 1.87
C GLN A 84 -5.47 0.68 2.27
N ASP A 85 -5.78 1.13 3.49
CA ASP A 85 -7.14 1.14 4.01
C ASP A 85 -8.03 2.11 3.23
N ALA A 86 -7.54 3.33 2.99
CA ALA A 86 -8.24 4.34 2.18
C ALA A 86 -8.52 3.84 0.75
N ARG A 87 -7.54 3.19 0.10
CA ARG A 87 -7.73 2.60 -1.23
C ARG A 87 -8.75 1.46 -1.24
N ARG A 88 -8.80 0.65 -0.17
CA ARG A 88 -9.79 -0.42 -0.02
C ARG A 88 -11.19 0.16 0.15
N GLU A 89 -11.35 1.18 1.00
CA GLU A 89 -12.63 1.85 1.22
C GLU A 89 -13.15 2.53 -0.06
N GLU A 90 -12.28 3.23 -0.79
CA GLU A 90 -12.64 3.87 -2.06
C GLU A 90 -13.08 2.82 -3.10
N GLN A 91 -12.36 1.69 -3.18
CA GLN A 91 -12.73 0.60 -4.08
C GLN A 91 -14.08 -0.02 -3.70
N GLU A 92 -14.36 -0.20 -2.41
CA GLU A 92 -15.63 -0.72 -1.92
C GLU A 92 -16.79 0.24 -2.22
N ARG A 93 -16.61 1.54 -1.96
CA ARG A 93 -17.59 2.60 -2.28
C ARG A 93 -17.91 2.61 -3.77
N GLN A 94 -16.88 2.64 -4.61
CA GLN A 94 -17.07 2.66 -6.07
C GLN A 94 -17.76 1.39 -6.57
N ASN A 95 -17.51 0.24 -5.94
CA ASN A 95 -18.18 -1.00 -6.30
C ASN A 95 -19.66 -1.02 -5.87
N ARG A 96 -19.96 -0.49 -4.69
CA ARG A 96 -21.33 -0.32 -4.19
C ARG A 96 -22.13 0.67 -5.03
N GLU A 97 -21.53 1.80 -5.43
CA GLU A 97 -22.17 2.78 -6.33
C GLU A 97 -22.50 2.18 -7.69
N ARG A 98 -21.54 1.48 -8.33
CA ARG A 98 -21.80 0.77 -9.59
C ARG A 98 -22.90 -0.28 -9.47
N GLN A 99 -23.01 -0.93 -8.32
CA GLN A 99 -24.07 -1.92 -8.08
C GLN A 99 -25.44 -1.23 -7.94
N ALA A 100 -25.51 -0.16 -7.15
CA ALA A 100 -26.73 0.61 -6.98
C ALA A 100 -27.22 1.26 -8.29
N GLU A 101 -26.30 1.72 -9.15
CA GLU A 101 -26.64 2.26 -10.47
C GLU A 101 -27.24 1.19 -11.39
N ARG A 102 -26.64 0.00 -11.45
CA ARG A 102 -27.20 -1.14 -12.20
C ARG A 102 -28.58 -1.55 -11.69
N ASP A 103 -28.76 -1.58 -10.38
CA ASP A 103 -30.06 -1.95 -9.78
C ASP A 103 -31.14 -0.89 -10.09
N ARG A 104 -30.79 0.41 -10.07
CA ARG A 104 -31.69 1.50 -10.50
C ARG A 104 -32.05 1.41 -11.98
N GLU A 105 -31.07 1.20 -12.86
CA GLU A 105 -31.32 1.06 -14.30
C GLU A 105 -32.24 -0.15 -14.57
N ARG A 106 -32.06 -1.25 -13.84
CA ARG A 106 -32.89 -2.44 -13.96
C ARG A 106 -34.32 -2.19 -13.48
N ALA A 107 -34.49 -1.45 -12.38
CA ALA A 107 -35.80 -1.04 -11.88
C ALA A 107 -36.52 -0.08 -12.86
N GLU A 108 -35.81 0.91 -13.42
CA GLU A 108 -36.38 1.83 -14.42
C GLU A 108 -36.80 1.11 -15.71
N ARG A 109 -36.03 0.12 -16.17
CA ARG A 109 -36.42 -0.72 -17.32
C ARG A 109 -37.67 -1.55 -17.03
N GLN A 110 -37.81 -2.05 -15.82
CA GLN A 110 -38.95 -2.86 -15.41
C GLN A 110 -40.24 -2.02 -15.26
N ASP A 111 -40.12 -0.76 -14.83
CA ASP A 111 -41.25 0.18 -14.77
C ASP A 111 -41.68 0.67 -16.16
N ARG A 112 -40.75 0.66 -17.13
CA ARG A 112 -40.96 1.14 -18.50
C ARG A 112 -41.36 0.04 -19.49
N GLU A 113 -41.51 -1.21 -19.07
CA GLU A 113 -42.22 -2.24 -19.83
C GLU A 113 -43.74 -2.09 -19.59
N PRO A 114 -44.51 -1.47 -20.52
CA PRO A 114 -45.96 -1.52 -20.45
C PRO A 114 -46.38 -2.98 -20.59
N ALA A 115 -47.21 -3.46 -19.67
CA ALA A 115 -47.89 -4.75 -19.76
C ALA A 115 -48.38 -4.98 -21.20
N PRO A 116 -48.16 -6.15 -21.82
CA PRO A 116 -48.66 -6.43 -23.16
C PRO A 116 -50.17 -6.21 -23.13
N GLN A 117 -50.62 -5.19 -23.87
CA GLN A 117 -52.02 -4.88 -24.05
C GLN A 117 -52.73 -6.13 -24.58
N GLN A 118 -53.50 -6.79 -23.70
CA GLN A 118 -54.58 -7.68 -24.10
C GLN A 118 -55.63 -6.82 -24.82
N GLN A 119 -55.39 -6.55 -26.10
CA GLN A 119 -56.43 -6.09 -27.01
C GLN A 119 -57.13 -7.30 -27.64
N GLY A 120 -58.43 -7.35 -27.41
CA GLY A 120 -59.38 -7.86 -28.40
C GLY A 120 -59.82 -9.31 -28.20
N GLN A 121 -61.00 -9.48 -27.58
CA GLN A 121 -62.14 -10.12 -28.25
C GLN A 121 -63.39 -10.05 -27.36
N GLN A 122 -64.14 -8.95 -27.53
CA GLN A 122 -65.59 -8.88 -27.35
C GLN A 122 -66.13 -8.77 -28.77
N GLN A 123 -66.79 -9.78 -29.32
CA GLN A 123 -68.25 -9.99 -29.41
C GLN A 123 -68.49 -10.76 -30.74
N PRO A 124 -69.70 -11.23 -31.07
CA PRO A 124 -70.96 -11.28 -30.32
C PRO A 124 -71.44 -12.72 -30.01
#